data_AF-A0A958VPZ7-F1
#
_entry.id   AF-A0A958VPZ7-F1
#
_cell.length_a   1.000
_cell.length_b   1.000
_cell.length_c   1.000
_cell.angle_alpha   90.00
_cell.angle_beta   90.00
_cell.angle_gamma   90.00
#
_symmetry.space_group_name_H-M   'P 1'
#
loop_
_entity.id
_entity.type
_entity.pdbx_description
1 polymer ?
#
loop_
_entity_poly.entity_id
_entity_poly.type
_entity_poly.pdbx_seq_one_letter_code
_entity_poly.pdbx_strand_id
1 'polypeptide(L)'
;MMPYKFFNFKDSYLIFGPRYSVFKGNFNYIGSNEDFEITSKQWGLGLGAENYFKMTKNLDLVLATGLDYFFNSALSGHDTTFNPNDDNIRVQQTDNNGDPYTYKDANKAVKQPQLMPRIMVGVTYRL
;
A
#
# COMPACT_ATOMS: atom_id res chain seq x y z
N MET A 1 17.92 5.67 -11.59
CA MET A 1 17.04 5.47 -12.76
C MET A 1 17.89 4.88 -13.88
N MET A 2 17.52 3.74 -14.44
CA MET A 2 18.21 3.20 -15.63
C MET A 2 17.38 3.55 -16.88
N PRO A 3 17.98 4.16 -17.92
CA PRO A 3 17.28 4.47 -19.15
C PRO A 3 16.99 3.18 -19.92
N TYR A 4 15.72 2.94 -20.27
CA TYR A 4 15.32 1.81 -21.10
C TYR A 4 14.39 2.31 -22.21
N LYS A 5 14.73 2.00 -23.47
CA LYS A 5 13.99 2.48 -24.64
C LYS A 5 12.89 1.49 -25.01
N PHE A 6 11.66 1.79 -24.61
CA PHE A 6 10.48 1.19 -25.23
C PHE A 6 9.87 2.24 -26.18
N PHE A 7 9.70 1.89 -27.46
CA PHE A 7 8.92 2.69 -28.44
C PHE A 7 9.30 4.18 -28.60
N ASN A 8 10.49 4.54 -29.11
CA ASN A 8 10.82 5.89 -29.60
C ASN A 8 10.55 7.10 -28.65
N PHE A 9 10.16 6.87 -27.39
CA PHE A 9 9.98 7.87 -26.35
C PHE A 9 11.36 8.15 -25.76
N LYS A 10 11.84 9.38 -25.95
CA LYS A 10 13.20 9.76 -25.53
C LYS A 10 13.35 9.82 -24.00
N ASP A 11 12.23 10.00 -23.29
CA ASP A 11 12.18 10.26 -21.85
C ASP A 11 11.30 9.20 -21.15
N SER A 12 11.69 7.93 -21.27
CA SER A 12 11.08 6.80 -20.54
C SER A 12 12.09 6.21 -19.55
N TYR A 13 11.63 5.97 -18.32
CA TYR A 13 12.48 5.49 -17.23
C TYR A 13 11.87 4.30 -16.52
N LEU A 14 12.70 3.30 -16.22
CA LEU A 14 12.37 2.29 -15.23
C LEU A 14 12.73 2.79 -13.84
N ILE A 15 11.77 2.70 -12.94
CA ILE A 15 11.89 3.06 -11.54
C ILE A 15 11.74 1.80 -10.69
N PHE A 16 12.62 1.66 -9.70
CA PHE A 16 12.51 0.66 -8.66
C PHE A 16 12.97 1.28 -7.35
N GLY A 17 12.41 0.84 -6.23
CA GLY A 17 12.86 1.34 -4.94
C GLY A 17 12.03 0.88 -3.76
N PRO A 18 12.53 1.12 -2.53
CA PRO A 18 11.79 0.84 -1.32
C PRO A 18 10.54 1.72 -1.23
N ARG A 19 9.49 1.17 -0.62
CA ARG A 19 8.24 1.86 -0.28
C ARG A 19 8.00 1.76 1.21
N TYR A 20 7.44 2.81 1.78
CA TYR A 20 6.92 2.80 3.13
C TYR A 20 5.47 3.28 3.08
N SER A 21 4.57 2.45 3.60
CA SER A 21 3.14 2.74 3.65
C SER A 21 2.68 2.85 5.10
N VAL A 22 1.87 3.86 5.37
CA VAL A 22 1.13 4.02 6.62
C VAL A 22 -0.34 3.87 6.28
N PHE A 23 -0.90 2.72 6.64
CA PHE A 23 -2.31 2.42 6.46
C PHE A 23 -3.09 2.79 7.74
N LYS A 24 -4.26 3.38 7.54
CA LYS A 24 -5.24 3.69 8.58
C LYS A 24 -6.63 3.42 8.01
N GLY A 25 -7.32 2.44 8.57
CA GLY A 25 -8.70 2.10 8.26
C GLY A 25 -9.59 2.41 9.45
N ASN A 26 -10.71 3.07 9.20
CA ASN A 26 -11.76 3.29 10.20
C ASN A 26 -12.90 2.30 9.91
N PHE A 27 -13.33 1.59 10.94
CA PHE A 27 -14.38 0.59 10.84
C PHE A 27 -15.47 0.92 11.85
N ASN A 28 -16.65 1.27 11.32
CA ASN A 28 -17.84 1.52 12.12
C ASN A 28 -18.68 0.25 12.20
N TYR A 29 -19.00 -0.18 13.42
CA TYR A 29 -19.90 -1.31 13.61
C TYR A 29 -21.35 -0.89 13.29
N ILE A 30 -21.96 -1.51 12.27
CA ILE A 30 -23.35 -1.21 11.89
C ILE A 30 -24.28 -1.84 12.93
N GLY A 31 -24.92 -1.01 13.76
CA GLY A 31 -25.87 -1.43 14.79
C GLY A 31 -25.39 -1.24 16.24
N SER A 32 -24.22 -0.64 16.44
CA SER A 32 -23.70 -0.19 17.74
C SER A 32 -23.00 1.16 17.57
N ASN A 33 -22.59 1.80 18.66
CA ASN A 33 -21.84 3.07 18.63
C ASN A 33 -20.32 2.84 18.80
N GLU A 34 -19.80 1.78 18.18
CA GLU A 34 -18.38 1.42 18.23
C GLU A 34 -17.70 1.78 16.90
N ASP A 35 -16.77 2.71 16.98
CA ASP A 35 -15.81 3.07 15.93
C ASP A 35 -14.44 2.56 16.39
N PHE A 36 -13.76 1.80 15.52
CA PHE A 36 -12.39 1.40 15.77
C PHE A 36 -11.48 1.68 14.57
N GLU A 37 -10.31 2.19 14.91
CA GLU A 37 -9.23 2.50 13.98
C GLU A 37 -8.20 1.38 13.97
N ILE A 38 -7.88 0.91 12.79
CA ILE A 38 -6.81 -0.07 12.57
C ILE A 38 -5.71 0.59 11.77
N THR A 39 -4.49 0.50 12.29
CA THR A 39 -3.30 1.05 11.65
C THR A 39 -2.30 -0.04 11.30
N SER A 40 -1.57 0.17 10.21
CA SER A 40 -0.40 -0.63 9.87
C SER A 40 0.70 0.21 9.25
N LYS A 41 1.94 -0.20 9.48
CA LYS A 41 3.14 0.43 8.94
C LYS A 41 3.93 -0.63 8.19
N GLN A 42 4.00 -0.52 6.88
CA GLN A 42 4.52 -1.57 6.02
C GLN A 42 5.70 -1.06 5.19
N TRP A 43 6.78 -1.83 5.20
CA TRP A 43 7.79 -1.73 4.16
C TRP A 43 7.34 -2.49 2.92
N GLY A 44 7.81 -2.04 1.76
CA GLY A 44 7.53 -2.67 0.49
C GLY A 44 8.60 -2.37 -0.54
N LEU A 45 8.42 -2.96 -1.72
CA LEU A 45 9.22 -2.73 -2.90
C LEU A 45 8.28 -2.33 -4.04
N GLY A 46 8.66 -1.30 -4.77
CA GLY A 46 7.95 -0.85 -5.96
C GLY A 46 8.79 -1.06 -7.20
N LEU A 47 8.16 -1.50 -8.29
CA LEU A 47 8.68 -1.32 -9.63
C LEU A 47 7.71 -0.50 -10.47
N GLY A 48 8.23 0.22 -11.46
CA GLY A 48 7.38 0.96 -12.39
C GLY A 48 8.14 1.50 -13.59
N ALA A 49 7.37 2.13 -14.45
CA ALA A 49 7.83 2.87 -15.60
C ALA A 49 7.19 4.25 -15.61
N GLU A 50 7.98 5.26 -15.95
CA GLU A 50 7.51 6.62 -16.17
C GLU A 50 7.81 7.04 -17.60
N ASN A 51 6.86 7.71 -18.24
CA ASN A 51 6.98 8.26 -19.58
C ASN A 51 6.69 9.76 -19.53
N TYR A 52 7.57 10.55 -20.12
CA TYR A 52 7.47 12.01 -20.15
C TYR A 52 7.19 12.48 -21.58
N PHE A 53 6.13 13.24 -21.75
CA PHE A 53 5.72 13.83 -23.02
C PHE A 53 5.87 15.34 -22.94
N LYS A 54 6.81 15.88 -23.72
CA LYS A 54 7.07 17.32 -23.75
C LYS A 54 5.83 18.08 -24.23
N MET A 55 5.31 18.99 -23.41
CA MET A 55 4.21 19.89 -23.79
C MET A 55 4.74 21.27 -24.19
N THR A 56 5.61 21.86 -23.37
CA THR A 56 6.24 23.17 -23.64
C THR A 56 7.73 23.13 -23.29
N LYS A 57 8.41 24.29 -23.23
CA LYS A 57 9.84 24.36 -22.86
C LYS A 57 10.10 23.92 -21.42
N ASN A 58 9.16 24.14 -20.51
CA ASN A 58 9.31 23.93 -19.06
C ASN A 58 8.26 22.98 -18.48
N LEU A 59 7.40 22.38 -19.31
CA LEU A 59 6.30 21.55 -18.84
C LEU A 59 6.20 20.26 -19.64
N ASP A 60 6.15 19.15 -18.93
CA ASP A 60 5.98 17.80 -19.48
C ASP A 60 4.75 17.14 -18.86
N LEU A 61 3.99 16.39 -19.66
CA LEU A 61 2.99 15.44 -19.18
C LEU A 61 3.70 14.15 -18.76
N VAL A 62 3.33 13.59 -17.62
CA VAL A 62 3.92 12.36 -17.08
C VAL A 62 2.85 11.29 -16.96
N LEU A 63 3.13 10.12 -17.54
CA LEU A 63 2.39 8.89 -17.31
C LEU A 63 3.27 7.92 -16.52
N ALA A 64 2.86 7.58 -15.31
CA ALA A 64 3.54 6.62 -14.46
C ALA A 64 2.67 5.38 -14.26
N THR A 65 3.26 4.21 -14.47
CA THR A 65 2.62 2.91 -14.22
C THR A 65 3.53 2.08 -13.36
N GLY A 66 3.00 1.32 -12.40
CA GLY A 66 3.83 0.49 -11.54
C GLY A 66 3.05 -0.52 -10.73
N LEU A 67 3.80 -1.28 -9.96
CA LEU A 67 3.31 -2.30 -9.06
C LEU A 67 4.12 -2.21 -7.78
N ASP A 68 3.44 -1.98 -6.66
CA ASP A 68 4.05 -1.99 -5.33
C ASP A 68 3.65 -3.27 -4.59
N TYR A 69 4.61 -3.94 -3.97
CA TYR A 69 4.39 -5.07 -3.07
C TYR A 69 4.77 -4.67 -1.65
N PHE A 70 3.84 -4.80 -0.71
CA PHE A 70 4.03 -4.50 0.71
C PHE A 70 4.11 -5.80 1.52
N PHE A 71 5.14 -5.89 2.36
CA PHE A 71 5.30 -7.03 3.25
C PHE A 71 4.24 -6.99 4.36
N ASN A 72 3.88 -8.18 4.85
CA ASN A 72 3.01 -8.30 6.01
C ASN A 72 3.65 -7.59 7.20
N SER A 73 2.87 -6.73 7.85
CA SER A 73 3.26 -6.02 9.06
C SER A 73 2.14 -6.11 10.09
N ALA A 74 2.46 -5.73 11.32
CA ALA A 74 1.51 -5.73 12.42
C ALA A 74 0.27 -4.87 12.11
N LEU A 75 -0.88 -5.35 12.55
CA LEU A 75 -2.16 -4.65 12.53
C LEU A 75 -2.51 -4.28 13.96
N SER A 76 -2.55 -2.99 14.27
CA SER A 76 -2.84 -2.49 15.61
C SER A 76 -4.14 -1.70 15.63
N GLY A 77 -5.02 -2.02 16.59
CA GLY A 77 -6.26 -1.28 16.84
C GLY A 77 -6.80 -1.57 18.24
N HIS A 78 -7.35 -0.54 18.90
CA HIS A 78 -8.05 -0.60 20.19
C HIS A 78 -7.43 -1.62 21.19
N ASP A 79 -6.14 -1.45 21.51
CA ASP A 79 -5.34 -2.28 22.42
C ASP A 79 -5.00 -3.72 22.00
N THR A 80 -5.41 -4.13 20.81
CA THR A 80 -5.07 -5.43 20.22
C THR A 80 -4.05 -5.25 19.09
N THR A 81 -3.05 -6.14 19.03
CA THR A 81 -2.11 -6.18 17.90
C THR A 81 -2.03 -7.59 17.35
N PHE A 82 -2.33 -7.72 16.05
CA PHE A 82 -2.11 -8.93 15.30
C PHE A 82 -0.77 -8.85 14.57
N ASN A 83 0.15 -9.73 14.91
CA ASN A 83 1.48 -9.77 14.32
C ASN A 83 1.56 -10.85 13.23
N PRO A 84 2.35 -10.66 12.16
CA PRO A 84 2.47 -11.66 11.09
C PRO A 84 2.97 -13.06 11.53
N ASN A 85 3.58 -13.16 12.71
CA ASN A 85 4.05 -14.40 13.32
C ASN A 85 3.03 -15.02 14.31
N ASP A 86 1.82 -14.48 14.38
CA ASP A 86 0.75 -14.86 15.33
C ASP A 86 1.12 -14.74 16.82
N ASP A 87 2.20 -14.02 17.15
CA ASP A 87 2.50 -13.59 18.52
C ASP A 87 1.63 -12.38 18.88
N ASN A 88 0.31 -12.62 18.92
CA ASN A 88 -0.69 -11.57 19.02
C ASN A 88 -0.83 -11.07 20.46
N ILE A 89 -0.97 -9.76 20.61
CA ILE A 89 -1.05 -9.11 21.93
C ILE A 89 -2.53 -8.86 22.25
N ARG A 90 -2.99 -9.37 23.40
CA ARG A 90 -4.33 -9.14 23.98
C ARG A 90 -5.51 -9.62 23.12
N VAL A 91 -5.32 -10.64 22.28
CA VAL A 91 -6.43 -11.29 21.57
C VAL A 91 -7.21 -12.16 22.56
N GLN A 92 -8.42 -11.71 22.92
CA GLN A 92 -9.34 -12.45 23.80
C GLN A 92 -10.52 -13.05 23.02
N GLN A 93 -10.62 -12.76 21.72
CA GLN A 93 -11.75 -13.15 20.89
C GLN A 93 -11.45 -14.46 20.15
N THR A 94 -12.43 -15.36 20.14
CA THR A 94 -12.40 -16.63 19.39
C THR A 94 -13.42 -16.60 18.27
N ASP A 95 -13.18 -17.40 17.23
CA ASP A 95 -14.14 -17.64 16.17
C ASP A 95 -15.36 -18.45 16.67
N ASN A 96 -16.29 -18.76 15.75
CA ASN A 96 -17.49 -19.53 16.05
C ASN A 96 -17.22 -20.98 16.48
N ASN A 97 -16.00 -21.48 16.30
CA ASN A 97 -15.56 -22.81 16.68
C ASN A 97 -14.75 -22.82 17.98
N GLY A 98 -14.47 -21.63 18.55
CA GLY A 98 -13.67 -21.48 19.76
C GLY A 98 -12.16 -21.33 19.51
N ASP A 99 -11.73 -21.21 18.26
CA ASP A 99 -10.33 -21.00 17.89
C ASP A 99 -9.96 -19.51 17.98
N PRO A 100 -8.76 -19.16 18.48
CA PRO A 100 -8.36 -17.76 18.58
C PRO A 100 -8.19 -17.12 17.19
N TYR A 101 -8.65 -15.88 17.03
CA TYR A 101 -8.46 -15.15 15.78
C TYR A 101 -6.96 -14.97 15.47
N THR A 102 -6.60 -15.24 14.22
CA THR A 102 -5.21 -15.15 13.75
C THR A 102 -4.96 -13.85 12.98
N TYR A 103 -3.68 -13.55 12.74
CA TYR A 103 -3.28 -12.48 11.84
C TYR A 103 -3.91 -12.62 10.46
N LYS A 104 -4.06 -13.85 9.96
CA LYS A 104 -4.62 -14.10 8.64
C LYS A 104 -6.08 -13.65 8.56
N ASP A 105 -6.86 -13.86 9.63
CA ASP A 105 -8.25 -13.44 9.72
C ASP A 105 -8.35 -11.91 9.77
N ALA A 106 -7.54 -11.28 10.63
CA ALA A 106 -7.45 -9.83 10.73
C ALA A 106 -7.02 -9.19 9.40
N ASN A 107 -5.99 -9.73 8.74
CA ASN A 107 -5.49 -9.22 7.47
C ASN A 107 -6.52 -9.35 6.34
N LYS A 108 -7.29 -10.45 6.33
CA LYS A 108 -8.39 -10.65 5.37
C LYS A 108 -9.54 -9.66 5.57
N ALA A 109 -9.85 -9.32 6.83
CA ALA A 109 -10.90 -8.35 7.17
C ALA A 109 -10.46 -6.91 6.84
N VAL A 110 -9.26 -6.52 7.24
CA VAL A 110 -8.74 -5.14 7.15
C VAL A 110 -8.34 -4.77 5.73
N LYS A 111 -7.87 -5.74 4.92
CA LYS A 111 -7.42 -5.53 3.54
C LYS A 111 -6.39 -4.41 3.41
N GLN A 112 -5.38 -4.42 4.30
CA GLN A 112 -4.24 -3.50 4.19
C GLN A 112 -3.50 -3.69 2.86
N PRO A 113 -2.70 -2.70 2.42
CA PRO A 113 -1.91 -2.81 1.19
C PRO A 113 -1.07 -4.10 1.14
N GLN A 114 -1.17 -4.84 0.04
CA GLN A 114 -0.34 -6.02 -0.24
C GLN A 114 0.24 -5.93 -1.65
N LEU A 115 -0.61 -6.09 -2.66
CA LEU A 115 -0.24 -5.87 -4.06
C LEU A 115 -1.03 -4.69 -4.61
N MET A 116 -0.34 -3.63 -4.96
CA MET A 116 -0.95 -2.34 -5.33
C MET A 116 -0.52 -1.96 -6.75
N PRO A 117 -1.37 -2.21 -7.77
CA PRO A 117 -1.15 -1.64 -9.09
C PRO A 117 -1.34 -0.12 -9.02
N ARG A 118 -0.46 0.62 -9.69
CA ARG A 118 -0.45 2.08 -9.70
C ARG A 118 -0.48 2.59 -11.14
N ILE A 119 -1.38 3.52 -11.41
CA ILE A 119 -1.43 4.29 -12.65
C ILE A 119 -1.64 5.75 -12.24
N MET A 120 -0.76 6.63 -12.70
CA MET A 120 -0.84 8.06 -12.42
C MET A 120 -0.61 8.84 -13.70
N VAL A 121 -1.39 9.90 -13.86
CA VAL A 121 -1.17 10.92 -14.89
C VAL A 121 -0.94 12.24 -14.16
N GLY A 122 0.11 12.96 -14.53
CA GLY A 122 0.49 14.21 -13.89
C GLY A 122 1.23 15.13 -14.83
N VAL A 123 1.70 16.25 -14.31
CA VAL A 123 2.56 17.20 -15.03
C VAL A 123 3.79 17.50 -14.21
N THR A 124 4.93 17.66 -14.88
CA THR A 124 6.19 18.08 -14.26
C THR A 124 6.57 19.45 -14.81
N TYR A 125 6.87 20.38 -13.91
CA TYR A 125 7.35 21.71 -14.25
C TYR A 125 8.84 21.83 -13.93
N ARG A 126 9.64 22.25 -14.90
CA ARG A 126 11.07 22.53 -14.76
C ARG A 126 11.25 24.02 -14.46
N LEU A 127 11.66 24.31 -13.23
CA LEU A 127 12.03 25.66 -12.77
C LEU A 127 13.29 26.16 -13.47
#